data_AF-A0A2U2X730-F1
#
_entry.id   AF-A0A2U2X730-F1
#
_cell.length_a   1.000
_cell.length_b   1.000
_cell.length_c   1.000
_cell.angle_alpha   90.00
_cell.angle_beta   90.00
_cell.angle_gamma   90.00
#
_symmetry.space_group_name_H-M   'P 1'
#
loop_
_entity.id
_entity.type
_entity.pdbx_description
1 polymer ?
#
loop_
_entity_poly.entity_id
_entity_poly.type
_entity_poly.pdbx_seq_one_letter_code
_entity_poly.pdbx_strand_id
1 'polypeptide(L)'
;MKNTLKLFLTIVSLFSFVAIGFAQKPEHAGKKEKVEKKIKKEKKNVKEDIDKDIKEKKDKAEKKIKKNKEKAEETVENLEKDGNAYGKDKYGLEGKAYGQERARQAKLKKDENVKQLESTLEKGKSKVNDAREKVRIAKEKLEAKKKQGKLTNKEFDEEMQEIEALENEVEILDEKVKKVKRLKMTDK
;
A
#
# COMPACT_ATOMS: atom_id res chain seq x y z
N MET A 1 30.70 10.20 -28.82
CA MET A 1 29.89 11.40 -28.51
C MET A 1 28.49 11.42 -29.15
N LYS A 2 28.01 10.36 -29.83
CA LYS A 2 26.67 10.35 -30.46
C LYS A 2 25.57 9.70 -29.59
N ASN A 3 25.94 8.93 -28.56
CA ASN A 3 24.99 8.22 -27.70
C ASN A 3 24.74 8.91 -26.35
N THR A 4 25.65 9.77 -25.89
CA THR A 4 25.48 10.57 -24.67
C THR A 4 24.57 11.77 -24.89
N LEU A 5 24.55 12.31 -26.11
CA LEU A 5 23.66 13.42 -26.50
C LEU A 5 22.19 12.97 -26.63
N LYS A 6 21.94 11.71 -27.02
CA LYS A 6 20.58 11.12 -27.08
C LYS A 6 20.00 10.81 -25.69
N LEU A 7 20.86 10.52 -24.72
CA LEU A 7 20.46 10.24 -23.33
C LEU A 7 20.05 11.53 -22.60
N PHE A 8 20.72 12.66 -22.88
CA PHE A 8 20.31 13.96 -22.35
C PHE A 8 19.01 14.48 -22.98
N LEU A 9 18.78 14.24 -24.28
CA LEU A 9 17.56 14.67 -24.98
C LEU A 9 16.29 13.95 -24.47
N THR A 10 16.43 12.74 -23.91
CA THR A 10 15.30 11.95 -23.38
C THR A 10 14.92 12.34 -21.96
N ILE A 11 15.85 12.83 -21.15
CA ILE A 11 15.59 13.27 -19.76
C ILE A 11 14.92 14.66 -19.73
N VAL A 12 15.29 15.56 -20.65
CA VAL A 12 14.68 16.91 -20.75
C VAL A 12 13.24 16.86 -21.26
N SER A 13 12.85 15.82 -22.01
CA SER A 13 11.48 15.66 -22.52
C SER A 13 10.45 15.23 -21.46
N LEU A 14 10.86 14.84 -20.24
CA LEU A 14 9.93 14.42 -19.18
C LEU A 14 9.42 15.58 -18.30
N PHE A 15 9.97 16.79 -18.45
CA PHE A 15 9.70 17.92 -17.53
C PHE A 15 8.78 19.03 -18.08
N SER A 16 8.16 18.87 -19.25
CA SER A 16 7.34 19.94 -19.87
C SER A 16 5.84 19.94 -19.54
N PHE A 17 5.36 19.26 -18.49
CA PHE A 17 3.93 19.24 -18.14
C PHE A 17 3.59 19.73 -16.72
N VAL A 18 4.23 20.80 -16.24
CA VAL A 18 3.71 21.53 -15.06
C VAL A 18 3.77 23.04 -15.30
N ALA A 19 2.79 23.56 -16.04
CA ALA A 19 2.48 24.99 -16.02
C ALA A 19 1.00 25.23 -16.34
N ILE A 20 0.15 25.18 -15.31
CA ILE A 20 -1.07 25.99 -15.19
C ILE A 20 -1.23 26.20 -13.68
N GLY A 21 -0.94 27.34 -13.04
CA GLY A 21 -0.99 28.73 -13.47
C GLY A 21 -1.98 29.43 -12.55
N PHE A 22 -1.54 30.09 -11.47
CA PHE A 22 -2.34 31.08 -10.75
C PHE A 22 -1.45 32.10 -10.04
N ALA A 23 -1.18 33.20 -10.75
CA ALA A 23 -0.84 34.49 -10.17
C ALA A 23 -2.09 35.37 -10.27
N GLN A 24 -2.57 35.88 -9.13
CA GLN A 24 -3.20 37.20 -8.90
C GLN A 24 -4.06 37.21 -7.63
N LYS A 25 -3.72 38.09 -6.70
CA LYS A 25 -4.62 38.74 -5.73
C LYS A 25 -4.83 40.18 -6.23
N PRO A 26 -5.82 40.97 -5.78
CA PRO A 26 -6.94 40.71 -4.85
C PRO A 26 -8.32 41.17 -5.42
N GLU A 27 -9.41 40.98 -4.65
CA GLU A 27 -10.61 41.84 -4.52
C GLU A 27 -11.94 41.08 -4.31
N HIS A 28 -12.85 41.73 -3.57
CA HIS A 28 -14.28 41.46 -3.37
C HIS A 28 -14.73 40.51 -2.24
N ALA A 29 -14.83 41.10 -1.06
CA ALA A 29 -15.55 40.60 0.12
C ALA A 29 -17.09 40.49 -0.03
N GLY A 30 -17.67 40.68 -1.22
CA GLY A 30 -19.14 40.69 -1.44
C GLY A 30 -19.78 39.37 -1.92
N LYS A 31 -19.00 38.35 -2.31
CA LYS A 31 -19.54 37.11 -2.91
C LYS A 31 -19.79 35.95 -1.92
N LYS A 32 -19.27 36.01 -0.69
CA LYS A 32 -19.40 34.91 0.29
C LYS A 32 -20.84 34.72 0.80
N GLU A 33 -21.60 35.81 0.95
CA GLU A 33 -22.93 35.78 1.56
C GLU A 33 -24.02 35.16 0.65
N LYS A 34 -23.90 35.32 -0.68
CA LYS A 34 -24.81 34.68 -1.66
C LYS A 34 -24.54 33.18 -1.83
N VAL A 35 -23.30 32.73 -1.60
CA VAL A 35 -22.92 31.32 -1.71
C VAL A 35 -23.38 30.54 -0.47
N GLU A 36 -23.25 31.11 0.74
CA GLU A 36 -23.75 30.46 1.97
C GLU A 36 -25.26 30.27 1.99
N LYS A 37 -26.05 31.23 1.46
CA LYS A 37 -27.51 31.07 1.36
C LYS A 37 -27.95 29.99 0.38
N LYS A 38 -27.19 29.73 -0.70
CA LYS A 38 -27.48 28.62 -1.63
C LYS A 38 -27.11 27.25 -1.04
N ILE A 39 -25.95 27.16 -0.35
CA ILE A 39 -25.50 25.92 0.30
C ILE A 39 -26.46 25.49 1.43
N LYS A 40 -27.04 26.44 2.19
CA LYS A 40 -28.05 26.12 3.22
C LYS A 40 -29.36 25.58 2.64
N LYS A 41 -29.76 26.02 1.44
CA LYS A 41 -30.99 25.56 0.77
C LYS A 41 -30.82 24.16 0.15
N GLU A 42 -29.66 23.88 -0.44
CA GLU A 42 -29.34 22.54 -0.97
C GLU A 42 -29.16 21.50 0.15
N LYS A 43 -28.52 21.86 1.28
CA LYS A 43 -28.42 20.97 2.44
C LYS A 43 -29.78 20.56 3.04
N LYS A 44 -30.81 21.40 2.91
CA LYS A 44 -32.14 21.10 3.45
C LYS A 44 -32.91 20.11 2.56
N ASN A 45 -32.83 20.26 1.25
CA ASN A 45 -33.43 19.31 0.29
C ASN A 45 -32.75 17.93 0.34
N VAL A 46 -31.42 17.88 0.41
CA VAL A 46 -30.67 16.62 0.50
C VAL A 46 -31.02 15.84 1.78
N LYS A 47 -31.33 16.54 2.89
CA LYS A 47 -31.68 15.88 4.16
C LYS A 47 -33.08 15.24 4.10
N GLU A 48 -34.03 15.87 3.43
CA GLU A 48 -35.40 15.34 3.29
C GLU A 48 -35.47 14.13 2.33
N ASP A 49 -34.65 14.11 1.28
CA ASP A 49 -34.54 12.94 0.37
C ASP A 49 -33.84 11.75 1.04
N ILE A 50 -32.80 12.01 1.86
CA ILE A 50 -32.12 10.96 2.64
C ILE A 50 -33.05 10.34 3.68
N ASP A 51 -33.88 11.14 4.37
CA ASP A 51 -34.78 10.62 5.40
C ASP A 51 -35.89 9.72 4.83
N LYS A 52 -36.38 9.99 3.61
CA LYS A 52 -37.33 9.10 2.92
C LYS A 52 -36.68 7.79 2.48
N ASP A 53 -35.46 7.85 1.95
CA ASP A 53 -34.74 6.68 1.45
C ASP A 53 -34.27 5.76 2.59
N ILE A 54 -33.99 6.32 3.77
CA ILE A 54 -33.71 5.56 5.01
C ILE A 54 -34.96 4.85 5.51
N LYS A 55 -36.12 5.50 5.50
CA LYS A 55 -37.37 4.92 6.02
C LYS A 55 -37.82 3.72 5.19
N GLU A 56 -37.74 3.82 3.86
CA GLU A 56 -38.12 2.73 2.96
C GLU A 56 -37.16 1.52 3.04
N LYS A 57 -35.87 1.77 3.28
CA LYS A 57 -34.87 0.70 3.52
C LYS A 57 -35.06 0.04 4.88
N LYS A 58 -35.48 0.79 5.90
CA LYS A 58 -35.73 0.26 7.26
C LYS A 58 -36.93 -0.70 7.27
N ASP A 59 -38.02 -0.36 6.59
CA ASP A 59 -39.20 -1.23 6.48
C ASP A 59 -38.93 -2.51 5.67
N LYS A 60 -38.12 -2.41 4.61
CA LYS A 60 -37.66 -3.60 3.85
C LYS A 60 -36.70 -4.48 4.65
N ALA A 61 -35.87 -3.89 5.50
CA ALA A 61 -34.98 -4.62 6.41
C ALA A 61 -35.78 -5.33 7.52
N GLU A 62 -36.76 -4.67 8.14
CA GLU A 62 -37.59 -5.26 9.18
C GLU A 62 -38.42 -6.45 8.67
N LYS A 63 -39.00 -6.35 7.47
CA LYS A 63 -39.72 -7.48 6.86
C LYS A 63 -38.80 -8.67 6.53
N LYS A 64 -37.54 -8.41 6.12
CA LYS A 64 -36.55 -9.49 5.91
C LYS A 64 -36.07 -10.11 7.22
N ILE A 65 -35.92 -9.32 8.28
CA ILE A 65 -35.52 -9.80 9.60
C ILE A 65 -36.62 -10.69 10.21
N LYS A 66 -37.90 -10.27 10.14
CA LYS A 66 -39.02 -11.10 10.61
C LYS A 66 -39.13 -12.43 9.86
N LYS A 67 -39.01 -12.41 8.53
CA LYS A 67 -39.08 -13.64 7.70
C LYS A 67 -37.88 -14.58 7.92
N ASN A 68 -36.71 -14.05 8.28
CA ASN A 68 -35.55 -14.85 8.69
C ASN A 68 -35.67 -15.37 10.12
N LYS A 69 -36.38 -14.67 11.01
CA LYS A 69 -36.56 -15.10 12.40
C LYS A 69 -37.54 -16.27 12.52
N GLU A 70 -38.64 -16.24 11.76
CA GLU A 70 -39.57 -17.38 11.67
C GLU A 70 -38.91 -18.63 11.06
N LYS A 71 -38.06 -18.47 10.03
CA LYS A 71 -37.25 -19.58 9.49
C LYS A 71 -36.17 -20.07 10.45
N ALA A 72 -35.62 -19.20 11.28
CA ALA A 72 -34.62 -19.59 12.28
C ALA A 72 -35.27 -20.38 13.41
N GLU A 73 -36.46 -20.00 13.88
CA GLU A 73 -37.19 -20.72 14.94
C GLU A 73 -37.64 -22.12 14.48
N GLU A 74 -38.10 -22.28 13.23
CA GLU A 74 -38.42 -23.61 12.65
C GLU A 74 -37.17 -24.51 12.45
N THR A 75 -35.98 -23.92 12.33
CA THR A 75 -34.72 -24.67 12.17
C THR A 75 -34.08 -25.02 13.53
N VAL A 76 -34.32 -24.22 14.58
CA VAL A 76 -33.75 -24.41 15.92
C VAL A 76 -34.29 -25.67 16.61
N GLU A 77 -35.55 -26.05 16.37
CA GLU A 77 -36.13 -27.29 16.93
C GLU A 77 -35.46 -28.58 16.39
N ASN A 78 -34.73 -28.52 15.26
CA ASN A 78 -33.98 -29.65 14.71
C ASN A 78 -32.46 -29.60 14.99
N LEU A 79 -31.96 -28.57 15.69
CA LEU A 79 -30.51 -28.29 15.82
C LEU A 79 -29.89 -28.69 17.16
N GLU A 80 -30.65 -29.20 18.12
CA GLU A 80 -30.13 -29.56 19.45
C GLU A 80 -29.20 -30.79 19.50
N LYS A 81 -28.69 -31.31 18.38
CA LYS A 81 -27.83 -32.51 18.41
C LYS A 81 -26.44 -32.46 17.78
N ASP A 82 -26.01 -31.45 17.03
CA ASP A 82 -24.62 -31.46 16.53
C ASP A 82 -24.09 -30.06 16.19
N GLY A 83 -23.31 -29.50 17.13
CA GLY A 83 -22.66 -28.20 17.02
C GLY A 83 -21.44 -28.15 16.09
N ASN A 84 -21.53 -28.68 14.87
CA ASN A 84 -20.47 -28.54 13.87
C ASN A 84 -20.99 -27.82 12.61
N ALA A 85 -20.54 -26.58 12.42
CA ALA A 85 -20.73 -25.84 11.18
C ALA A 85 -19.91 -26.48 10.05
N TYR A 86 -20.52 -27.44 9.35
CA TYR A 86 -19.90 -28.10 8.21
C TYR A 86 -19.99 -27.21 6.96
N GLY A 87 -18.86 -26.65 6.55
CA GLY A 87 -18.77 -25.96 5.25
C GLY A 87 -18.76 -26.96 4.10
N LYS A 88 -19.14 -26.48 2.91
CA LYS A 88 -19.12 -27.21 1.65
C LYS A 88 -18.25 -26.45 0.65
N ASP A 89 -17.38 -27.14 -0.08
CA ASP A 89 -16.66 -26.52 -1.21
C ASP A 89 -17.39 -26.65 -2.54
N LYS A 90 -16.83 -26.02 -3.57
CA LYS A 90 -17.38 -26.05 -4.94
C LYS A 90 -17.18 -27.39 -5.66
N TYR A 91 -16.47 -28.34 -5.06
CA TYR A 91 -16.05 -29.62 -5.64
C TYR A 91 -16.69 -30.83 -4.93
N GLY A 92 -17.65 -30.57 -4.03
CA GLY A 92 -18.46 -31.60 -3.38
C GLY A 92 -17.86 -32.16 -2.09
N LEU A 93 -16.77 -31.60 -1.57
CA LEU A 93 -16.30 -31.93 -0.22
C LEU A 93 -17.18 -31.21 0.81
N GLU A 94 -17.76 -32.00 1.72
CA GLU A 94 -18.62 -31.52 2.79
C GLU A 94 -18.08 -31.94 4.16
N GLY A 95 -18.61 -31.36 5.23
CA GLY A 95 -18.45 -31.96 6.53
C GLY A 95 -17.04 -31.84 7.10
N LYS A 96 -16.65 -32.89 7.82
CA LYS A 96 -15.32 -33.08 8.39
C LYS A 96 -14.21 -33.07 7.33
N ALA A 97 -14.47 -33.62 6.14
CA ALA A 97 -13.50 -33.69 5.05
C ALA A 97 -13.17 -32.29 4.49
N TYR A 98 -14.19 -31.43 4.34
CA TYR A 98 -13.99 -30.02 3.96
C TYR A 98 -13.18 -29.26 5.01
N GLY A 99 -13.49 -29.45 6.30
CA GLY A 99 -12.74 -28.81 7.39
C GLY A 99 -11.26 -29.22 7.40
N GLN A 100 -10.99 -30.51 7.20
CA GLN A 100 -9.63 -31.04 7.12
C GLN A 100 -8.87 -30.50 5.91
N GLU A 101 -9.49 -30.47 4.73
CA GLU A 101 -8.87 -29.94 3.52
C GLU A 101 -8.59 -28.43 3.63
N ARG A 102 -9.52 -27.65 4.18
CA ARG A 102 -9.30 -26.22 4.44
C ARG A 102 -8.16 -25.98 5.42
N ALA A 103 -8.06 -26.77 6.48
CA ALA A 103 -6.96 -26.68 7.44
C ALA A 103 -5.62 -27.08 6.79
N ARG A 104 -5.62 -28.12 5.95
CA ARG A 104 -4.45 -28.56 5.17
C ARG A 104 -3.98 -27.45 4.22
N GLN A 105 -4.90 -26.84 3.46
CA GLN A 105 -4.59 -25.72 2.57
C GLN A 105 -4.08 -24.49 3.33
N ALA A 106 -4.65 -24.18 4.50
CA ALA A 106 -4.17 -23.08 5.33
C ALA A 106 -2.73 -23.32 5.82
N LYS A 107 -2.40 -24.55 6.24
CA LYS A 107 -1.03 -24.94 6.62
C LYS A 107 -0.07 -24.83 5.43
N LEU A 108 -0.44 -25.40 4.29
CA LEU A 108 0.39 -25.33 3.07
C LEU A 108 0.67 -23.87 2.66
N LYS A 109 -0.37 -23.02 2.63
CA LYS A 109 -0.21 -21.59 2.34
C LYS A 109 0.67 -20.89 3.36
N LYS A 110 0.55 -21.22 4.65
CA LYS A 110 1.44 -20.69 5.70
C LYS A 110 2.89 -21.07 5.41
N ASP A 111 3.16 -22.34 5.12
CA ASP A 111 4.51 -22.83 4.86
C ASP A 111 5.12 -22.22 3.58
N GLU A 112 4.31 -22.10 2.52
CA GLU A 112 4.70 -21.40 1.29
C GLU A 112 5.04 -19.93 1.56
N ASN A 113 4.20 -19.21 2.31
CA ASN A 113 4.44 -17.82 2.67
C ASN A 113 5.73 -17.66 3.50
N VAL A 114 6.00 -18.59 4.44
CA VAL A 114 7.24 -18.58 5.22
C VAL A 114 8.46 -18.76 4.32
N LYS A 115 8.43 -19.72 3.39
CA LYS A 115 9.52 -19.95 2.43
C LYS A 115 9.74 -18.76 1.50
N GLN A 116 8.65 -18.16 1.00
CA GLN A 116 8.73 -16.96 0.15
C GLN A 116 9.32 -15.77 0.91
N LEU A 117 8.91 -15.60 2.17
CA LEU A 117 9.45 -14.57 3.05
C LEU A 117 10.93 -14.77 3.31
N GLU A 118 11.38 -16.00 3.56
CA GLU A 118 12.78 -16.37 3.72
C GLU A 118 13.62 -16.05 2.49
N SER A 119 13.20 -16.53 1.32
CA SER A 119 13.88 -16.24 0.05
C SER A 119 13.95 -14.72 -0.21
N THR A 120 12.87 -13.99 0.07
CA THR A 120 12.85 -12.53 -0.10
C THR A 120 13.81 -11.84 0.87
N LEU A 121 13.88 -12.32 2.11
CA LEU A 121 14.79 -11.79 3.13
C LEU A 121 16.26 -12.04 2.76
N GLU A 122 16.60 -13.23 2.27
CA GLU A 122 17.97 -13.54 1.82
C GLU A 122 18.37 -12.70 0.62
N LYS A 123 17.50 -12.59 -0.39
CA LYS A 123 17.72 -11.72 -1.55
C LYS A 123 17.87 -10.26 -1.13
N GLY A 124 17.07 -9.80 -0.17
CA GLY A 124 17.16 -8.45 0.39
C GLY A 124 18.51 -8.19 1.05
N LYS A 125 18.97 -9.12 1.91
CA LYS A 125 20.29 -9.03 2.56
C LYS A 125 21.45 -9.01 1.56
N SER A 126 21.42 -9.91 0.57
CA SER A 126 22.45 -9.94 -0.48
C SER A 126 22.53 -8.61 -1.22
N LYS A 127 21.37 -8.06 -1.64
CA LYS A 127 21.31 -6.79 -2.35
C LYS A 127 21.82 -5.62 -1.50
N VAL A 128 21.50 -5.57 -0.21
CA VAL A 128 22.02 -4.55 0.71
C VAL A 128 23.54 -4.65 0.82
N ASN A 129 24.08 -5.86 0.99
CA ASN A 129 25.52 -6.06 1.09
C ASN A 129 26.24 -5.65 -0.20
N ASP A 130 25.73 -6.06 -1.36
CA ASP A 130 26.28 -5.70 -2.67
C ASP A 130 26.23 -4.19 -2.90
N ALA A 131 25.14 -3.52 -2.48
CA ALA A 131 24.99 -2.08 -2.61
C ALA A 131 25.95 -1.33 -1.68
N ARG A 132 26.10 -1.77 -0.42
CA ARG A 132 27.08 -1.22 0.52
C ARG A 132 28.50 -1.30 -0.03
N GLU A 133 28.86 -2.44 -0.59
CA GLU A 133 30.19 -2.64 -1.16
C GLU A 133 30.43 -1.73 -2.37
N LYS A 134 29.42 -1.56 -3.24
CA LYS A 134 29.51 -0.62 -4.36
C LYS A 134 29.67 0.83 -3.91
N VAL A 135 28.92 1.24 -2.88
CA VAL A 135 29.05 2.58 -2.27
C VAL A 135 30.44 2.77 -1.70
N ARG A 136 30.97 1.79 -0.95
CA ARG A 136 32.34 1.83 -0.40
C ARG A 136 33.39 2.00 -1.50
N ILE A 137 33.32 1.16 -2.55
CA ILE A 137 34.23 1.25 -3.70
C ILE A 137 34.10 2.60 -4.42
N ALA A 138 32.89 3.14 -4.54
CA ALA A 138 32.66 4.45 -5.15
C ALA A 138 33.33 5.57 -4.35
N LYS A 139 33.17 5.58 -3.02
CA LYS A 139 33.85 6.53 -2.12
C LYS A 139 35.38 6.45 -2.26
N GLU A 140 35.94 5.25 -2.19
CA GLU A 140 37.39 5.03 -2.31
C GLU A 140 37.93 5.52 -3.66
N LYS A 141 37.21 5.24 -4.76
CA LYS A 141 37.57 5.73 -6.09
C LYS A 141 37.48 7.25 -6.19
N LEU A 142 36.46 7.86 -5.61
CA LEU A 142 36.27 9.31 -5.60
C LEU A 142 37.40 10.00 -4.83
N GLU A 143 37.74 9.51 -3.63
CA GLU A 143 38.87 10.00 -2.85
C GLU A 143 40.21 9.82 -3.58
N ALA A 144 40.44 8.66 -4.20
CA ALA A 144 41.65 8.42 -4.98
C ALA A 144 41.77 9.40 -6.15
N LYS A 145 40.68 9.70 -6.86
CA LYS A 145 40.67 10.71 -7.94
C LYS A 145 40.97 12.12 -7.41
N LYS A 146 40.42 12.51 -6.25
CA LYS A 146 40.74 13.80 -5.60
C LYS A 146 42.22 13.89 -5.24
N LYS A 147 42.77 12.85 -4.61
CA LYS A 147 44.20 12.77 -4.26
C LYS A 147 45.11 12.82 -5.49
N GLN A 148 44.67 12.26 -6.61
CA GLN A 148 45.37 12.34 -7.90
C GLN A 148 45.22 13.69 -8.61
N GLY A 149 44.48 14.65 -8.05
CA GLY A 149 44.23 15.96 -8.65
C GLY A 149 43.35 15.92 -9.90
N LYS A 150 42.61 14.82 -10.11
CA LYS A 150 41.76 14.62 -11.31
C LYS A 150 40.37 15.25 -11.19
N LEU A 151 40.03 15.78 -10.01
CA LEU A 151 38.74 16.41 -9.70
C LEU A 151 39.00 17.76 -9.04
N THR A 152 38.17 18.75 -9.38
CA THR A 152 38.09 19.98 -8.60
C THR A 152 37.39 19.72 -7.26
N ASN A 153 37.56 20.63 -6.29
CA ASN A 153 36.88 20.50 -5.00
C ASN A 153 35.35 20.49 -5.16
N LYS A 154 34.83 21.30 -6.08
CA LYS A 154 33.39 21.38 -6.34
C LYS A 154 32.82 20.07 -6.91
N GLU A 155 33.48 19.50 -7.92
CA GLU A 155 33.05 18.22 -8.51
C GLU A 155 33.15 17.06 -7.50
N PHE A 156 34.16 17.09 -6.62
CA PHE A 156 34.26 16.12 -5.55
C PHE A 156 33.10 16.23 -4.55
N ASP A 157 32.76 17.45 -4.14
CA ASP A 157 31.68 17.66 -3.16
C ASP A 157 30.31 17.26 -3.75
N GLU A 158 30.06 17.56 -5.03
CA GLU A 158 28.84 17.12 -5.75
C GLU A 158 28.77 15.59 -5.86
N GLU A 159 29.83 14.92 -6.34
CA GLU A 159 29.85 13.45 -6.44
C GLU A 159 29.78 12.77 -5.06
N MET A 160 30.35 13.38 -4.01
CA MET A 160 30.28 12.84 -2.64
C MET A 160 28.85 12.91 -2.10
N GLN A 161 28.14 14.01 -2.31
CA GLN A 161 26.74 14.15 -1.89
C GLN A 161 25.83 13.11 -2.55
N GLU A 162 26.05 12.80 -3.83
CA GLU A 162 25.32 11.73 -4.52
C GLU A 162 25.60 10.35 -3.89
N ILE A 163 26.87 10.06 -3.56
CA ILE A 163 27.25 8.80 -2.93
C ILE A 163 26.68 8.69 -1.51
N GLU A 164 26.64 9.79 -0.75
CA GLU A 164 25.99 9.84 0.57
C GLU A 164 24.47 9.64 0.47
N ALA A 165 23.81 10.22 -0.53
CA ALA A 165 22.40 9.97 -0.78
C ALA A 165 22.13 8.48 -1.05
N LEU A 166 22.97 7.85 -1.88
CA LEU A 166 22.90 6.40 -2.15
C LEU A 166 23.15 5.56 -0.89
N GLU A 167 24.08 5.97 -0.03
CA GLU A 167 24.33 5.30 1.25
C GLU A 167 23.11 5.33 2.16
N ASN A 168 22.46 6.50 2.28
CA ASN A 168 21.22 6.65 3.04
C ASN A 168 20.09 5.75 2.49
N GLU A 169 19.95 5.66 1.17
CA GLU A 169 18.97 4.75 0.55
C GLU A 169 19.25 3.27 0.89
N VAL A 170 20.52 2.88 0.87
CA VAL A 170 20.96 1.52 1.25
C VAL A 170 20.68 1.25 2.72
N GLU A 171 20.85 2.23 3.60
CA GLU A 171 20.52 2.12 5.02
C GLU A 171 19.00 1.98 5.24
N ILE A 172 18.18 2.76 4.54
CA ILE A 172 16.71 2.62 4.58
C ILE A 172 16.30 1.21 4.12
N LEU A 173 16.96 0.66 3.10
CA LEU A 173 16.72 -0.70 2.63
C LEU A 173 17.11 -1.74 3.69
N ASP A 174 18.26 -1.57 4.35
CA ASP A 174 18.71 -2.44 5.45
C ASP A 174 17.72 -2.43 6.62
N GLU A 175 17.20 -1.26 7.01
CA GLU A 175 16.20 -1.15 8.07
C GLU A 175 14.88 -1.85 7.72
N LYS A 176 14.45 -1.79 6.45
CA LYS A 176 13.29 -2.57 5.97
C LYS A 176 13.55 -4.07 6.09
N VAL A 177 14.73 -4.54 5.69
CA VAL A 177 15.15 -5.95 5.82
C VAL A 177 15.18 -6.38 7.29
N LYS A 178 15.75 -5.57 8.18
CA LYS A 178 15.76 -5.82 9.64
C LYS A 178 14.35 -5.86 10.22
N LYS A 179 13.46 -4.95 9.83
CA LYS A 179 12.07 -4.93 10.29
C LYS A 179 11.34 -6.22 9.91
N VAL A 180 11.50 -6.68 8.67
CA VAL A 180 10.92 -7.95 8.21
C VAL A 180 11.51 -9.14 8.98
N LYS A 181 12.84 -9.14 9.23
CA LYS A 181 13.49 -10.16 10.06
C LYS A 181 12.91 -10.20 11.48
N ARG A 182 12.69 -9.04 12.11
CA ARG A 182 12.09 -8.94 13.46
C ARG A 182 10.69 -9.54 13.48
N LEU A 183 9.82 -9.18 12.53
CA LEU A 183 8.46 -9.73 12.43
C LEU A 183 8.47 -11.27 12.35
N LYS A 184 9.37 -11.84 11.55
CA LYS A 184 9.53 -13.30 11.47
C LYS A 184 9.92 -13.95 12.82
N MET A 185 10.69 -13.26 13.64
CA MET A 185 11.12 -13.79 14.96
C MET A 185 10.02 -13.71 16.00
N THR A 186 9.09 -12.76 15.88
CA THR A 186 7.95 -12.62 16.81
C THR A 186 6.83 -13.62 16.55
N ASP A 187 6.71 -14.13 15.32
CA ASP A 187 5.71 -15.15 14.93
C ASP A 187 6.15 -16.59 15.27
N LYS A 188 7.33 -16.77 15.87
CA LYS A 188 7.96 -18.06 16.17
C LYS A 188 7.83 -18.41 17.65
#